data_AF-A0AAT9GSJ4-F1
#
_entry.id   AF-A0AAT9GSJ4-F1
#
_cell.length_a   1.000
_cell.length_b   1.000
_cell.length_c   1.000
_cell.angle_alpha   90.00
_cell.angle_beta   90.00
_cell.angle_gamma   90.00
#
_symmetry.space_group_name_H-M   'P 1'
#
loop_
_entity.id
_entity.type
_entity.pdbx_description
1 polymer ?
#
loop_
_entity_poly.entity_id
_entity_poly.type
_entity_poly.pdbx_seq_one_letter_code
_entity_poly.pdbx_strand_id
1 'polypeptide(L)'
;MSHATYTDEERLLKIDKVFYISFLVFVILGVISYYVNFLTFFISSIIVGIGLLIIREYNLLKSLKYLKKDRVYKIKPKMSLQKKESIITQLTTFLLIILPLLALYLAPIPINLSIALGIVGGWPLSNLFIQFLLLLLENNLNGKIYSIIIWEEIDNEYYIKEYGYIVK
;
A
#
# COMPACT_ATOMS: atom_id res chain seq x y z
N MET A 1 25.29 -4.54 -30.96
CA MET A 1 24.61 -4.92 -29.70
C MET A 1 23.17 -4.47 -29.84
N SER A 2 22.22 -5.42 -29.86
CA SER A 2 20.79 -5.10 -29.95
C SER A 2 20.28 -4.93 -28.53
N HIS A 3 19.81 -3.74 -28.18
CA HIS A 3 19.17 -3.48 -26.89
C HIS A 3 17.67 -3.72 -27.05
N ALA A 4 17.17 -4.84 -26.51
CA ALA A 4 15.75 -5.06 -26.43
C ALA A 4 15.20 -4.28 -25.23
N THR A 5 14.18 -3.45 -25.47
CA THR A 5 13.45 -2.72 -24.43
C THR A 5 12.09 -3.37 -24.27
N TYR A 6 11.76 -3.83 -23.07
CA TYR A 6 10.47 -4.43 -22.76
C TYR A 6 9.68 -3.48 -21.87
N THR A 7 8.40 -3.26 -22.20
CA THR A 7 7.51 -2.42 -21.38
C THR A 7 6.42 -3.28 -20.80
N ASP A 8 6.34 -3.31 -19.48
CA ASP A 8 5.24 -3.94 -18.76
C ASP A 8 4.27 -2.86 -18.27
N GLU A 9 2.98 -3.10 -18.47
CA GLU A 9 1.90 -2.20 -18.07
C GLU A 9 0.83 -2.98 -17.33
N GLU A 10 0.59 -2.58 -16.08
CA GLU A 10 -0.33 -3.29 -15.20
C GLU A 10 -1.33 -2.31 -14.60
N ARG A 11 -2.63 -2.62 -14.70
CA ARG A 11 -3.67 -1.79 -14.08
C ARG A 11 -3.55 -1.85 -12.56
N LEU A 12 -3.51 -0.70 -11.88
CA LEU A 12 -3.39 -0.65 -10.42
C LEU A 12 -4.68 -1.08 -9.71
N LEU A 13 -5.84 -0.66 -10.21
CA LEU A 13 -7.11 -1.04 -9.62
C LEU A 13 -7.43 -2.51 -9.93
N LYS A 14 -7.32 -3.36 -8.91
CA LYS A 14 -7.57 -4.79 -8.97
C LYS A 14 -8.42 -5.23 -7.79
N ILE A 15 -9.71 -5.44 -8.04
CA ILE A 15 -10.59 -6.10 -7.07
C ILE A 15 -10.37 -7.61 -7.23
N ASP A 16 -9.36 -8.11 -6.53
CA ASP A 16 -8.92 -9.50 -6.60
C ASP A 16 -9.24 -10.27 -5.31
N LYS A 17 -8.73 -11.50 -5.21
CA LYS A 17 -8.90 -12.33 -4.00
C LYS A 17 -8.35 -11.65 -2.74
N VAL A 18 -7.30 -10.84 -2.86
CA VAL A 18 -6.69 -10.14 -1.73
C VAL A 18 -7.66 -9.10 -1.16
N PHE A 19 -8.40 -8.39 -2.01
CA PHE A 19 -9.45 -7.46 -1.56
C PHE A 19 -10.52 -8.19 -0.74
N TYR A 20 -11.09 -9.29 -1.26
CA TYR A 20 -12.17 -10.02 -0.57
C TYR A 20 -11.69 -10.66 0.74
N ILE A 21 -10.49 -11.23 0.75
CA ILE A 21 -9.90 -11.79 1.98
C ILE A 21 -9.67 -10.67 3.00
N SER A 22 -9.13 -9.52 2.58
CA SER A 22 -8.91 -8.38 3.46
C SER A 22 -10.23 -7.89 4.07
N PHE A 23 -11.28 -7.76 3.25
CA PHE A 23 -12.61 -7.39 3.72
C PHE A 23 -13.15 -8.38 4.76
N LEU A 24 -13.13 -9.67 4.44
CA LEU A 24 -13.61 -10.72 5.33
C LEU A 24 -12.85 -10.75 6.65
N VAL A 25 -11.52 -10.69 6.62
CA VAL A 25 -10.68 -10.66 7.82
C VAL A 25 -11.01 -9.43 8.68
N PHE A 26 -11.16 -8.26 8.06
CA PHE A 26 -11.51 -7.05 8.80
C PHE A 26 -12.88 -7.15 9.47
N VAL A 27 -13.88 -7.73 8.80
CA VAL A 27 -15.22 -7.97 9.37
C VAL A 27 -15.15 -8.93 10.55
N ILE A 28 -14.42 -10.05 10.44
CA ILE A 28 -14.25 -11.01 11.54
C ILE A 28 -13.60 -10.34 12.75
N LEU A 29 -12.52 -9.58 12.54
CA LEU A 29 -11.85 -8.85 13.61
C LEU A 29 -12.79 -7.81 14.24
N GLY A 30 -13.63 -7.14 13.45
CA GLY A 30 -14.64 -6.22 13.93
C GLY A 30 -15.70 -6.89 14.82
N VAL A 31 -16.18 -8.07 14.41
CA VAL A 31 -17.14 -8.86 15.22
C VAL A 31 -16.51 -9.31 16.53
N ILE A 32 -15.29 -9.84 16.50
CA ILE A 32 -14.56 -10.21 17.74
C ILE A 32 -14.40 -8.99 18.64
N SER A 33 -13.97 -7.86 18.06
CA SER A 33 -13.72 -6.63 18.82
C SER A 33 -14.99 -5.99 19.38
N TYR A 34 -16.16 -6.27 18.81
CA TYR A 34 -17.45 -5.81 19.32
C TYR A 34 -17.72 -6.32 20.74
N TYR A 35 -17.30 -7.55 21.06
CA TYR A 35 -17.42 -8.13 22.40
C TYR A 35 -16.40 -7.60 23.41
N VAL A 36 -15.43 -6.80 22.97
CA VAL A 36 -14.31 -6.32 23.78
C VAL A 36 -14.41 -4.81 23.96
N ASN A 37 -14.11 -4.07 22.89
CA ASN A 37 -14.29 -2.63 22.77
C ASN A 37 -14.13 -2.25 21.29
N PHE A 38 -15.26 -2.07 20.59
CA PHE A 38 -15.28 -1.81 19.16
C PHE A 38 -14.63 -0.47 18.79
N LEU A 39 -14.87 0.58 19.58
CA LEU A 39 -14.36 1.92 19.28
C LEU A 39 -12.84 1.96 19.29
N THR A 40 -12.22 1.36 20.32
CA THR A 40 -10.77 1.27 20.42
C THR A 40 -10.16 0.50 19.24
N PHE A 41 -10.77 -0.63 18.87
CA PHE A 41 -10.36 -1.40 17.69
C PHE A 41 -10.47 -0.57 16.40
N PHE A 42 -11.59 0.12 16.21
CA PHE A 42 -11.86 0.86 14.99
C PHE A 42 -10.91 2.06 14.83
N ILE A 43 -10.69 2.83 15.89
CA ILE A 43 -9.77 3.98 15.89
C ILE A 43 -8.34 3.53 15.57
N SER A 44 -7.84 2.52 16.27
CA SER A 44 -6.49 1.99 16.03
C SER A 44 -6.33 1.40 14.63
N SER A 45 -7.33 0.66 14.14
CA SER A 45 -7.36 0.16 12.77
C SER A 45 -7.29 1.26 11.73
N ILE A 46 -8.07 2.33 11.89
CA ILE A 46 -8.05 3.47 10.95
C ILE A 46 -6.69 4.15 10.95
N ILE A 47 -6.13 4.43 12.12
CA ILE A 47 -4.83 5.11 12.24
C ILE A 47 -3.74 4.30 11.53
N VAL A 48 -3.65 3.01 11.83
CA VAL A 48 -2.67 2.12 11.20
C VAL A 48 -2.96 1.95 9.72
N GLY A 49 -4.22 1.76 9.33
CA GLY A 49 -4.62 1.58 7.94
C GLY A 49 -4.30 2.78 7.05
N ILE A 50 -4.57 4.00 7.52
CA ILE A 50 -4.19 5.24 6.81
C ILE A 50 -2.67 5.38 6.77
N GLY A 51 -1.97 5.13 7.88
CA GLY A 51 -0.51 5.19 7.94
C GLY A 51 0.14 4.25 6.91
N LEU A 52 -0.34 3.01 6.83
CA LEU A 52 0.11 2.04 5.85
C LEU A 52 -0.22 2.45 4.41
N LEU A 53 -1.41 2.98 4.15
CA LEU A 53 -1.76 3.51 2.83
C LEU A 53 -0.77 4.58 2.39
N ILE A 54 -0.47 5.55 3.25
CA ILE A 54 0.44 6.65 2.93
C ILE A 54 1.84 6.12 2.63
N ILE A 55 2.32 5.16 3.41
CA ILE A 55 3.65 4.57 3.21
C ILE A 55 3.71 3.77 1.90
N ARG A 56 2.72 2.90 1.66
CA ARG A 56 2.70 1.98 0.51
C ARG A 56 2.47 2.70 -0.81
N GLU A 57 1.56 3.67 -0.82
CA GLU A 57 1.20 4.43 -2.02
C GLU A 57 1.90 5.80 -2.10
N TYR A 58 2.97 6.01 -1.34
CA TYR A 58 3.69 7.29 -1.29
C TYR A 58 4.08 7.79 -2.69
N ASN A 59 4.61 6.90 -3.53
CA ASN A 59 5.05 7.23 -4.89
C ASN A 59 3.86 7.62 -5.78
N LEU A 60 2.73 6.90 -5.69
CA LEU A 60 1.50 7.23 -6.40
C LEU A 60 0.96 8.59 -5.95
N LEU A 61 0.84 8.81 -4.63
CA LEU A 61 0.37 10.07 -4.04
C LEU A 61 1.25 11.26 -4.47
N LYS A 62 2.57 11.08 -4.52
CA LYS A 62 3.51 12.09 -5.01
C LYS A 62 3.35 12.36 -6.51
N SER A 63 3.02 11.33 -7.28
CA SER A 63 2.85 11.44 -8.74
C SER A 63 1.57 12.17 -9.17
N LEU A 64 0.58 12.34 -8.28
CA LEU A 64 -0.74 12.90 -8.61
C LEU A 64 -0.71 14.24 -9.33
N LYS A 65 0.20 15.14 -8.93
CA LYS A 65 0.34 16.45 -9.59
C LYS A 65 0.75 16.31 -11.06
N TYR A 66 1.61 15.34 -11.36
CA TYR A 66 2.09 15.06 -12.71
C TYR A 66 1.05 14.30 -13.51
N LEU A 67 0.38 13.31 -12.92
CA LEU A 67 -0.70 12.57 -13.58
C LEU A 67 -1.87 13.46 -13.99
N LYS A 68 -2.19 14.50 -13.20
CA LYS A 68 -3.23 15.45 -13.56
C LYS A 68 -2.86 16.35 -14.74
N LYS A 69 -1.58 16.70 -14.89
CA LYS A 69 -1.10 17.65 -15.92
C LYS A 69 -0.68 16.95 -17.21
N ASP A 70 0.20 15.95 -17.07
CA ASP A 70 0.93 15.34 -18.18
C ASP A 70 0.44 13.91 -18.46
N ARG A 71 -0.50 13.38 -17.66
CA ARG A 71 -1.02 11.99 -17.69
C ARG A 71 0.02 10.88 -17.56
N VAL A 72 1.29 11.23 -17.38
CA VAL A 72 2.43 10.32 -17.29
C VAL A 72 3.37 10.80 -16.20
N TYR A 73 3.87 9.85 -15.41
CA TYR A 73 4.92 10.08 -14.43
C TYR A 73 5.93 8.94 -14.51
N LYS A 74 7.21 9.23 -14.71
CA LYS A 74 8.29 8.24 -14.81
C LYS A 74 9.46 8.62 -13.91
N ILE A 75 10.05 7.62 -13.27
CA ILE A 75 11.22 7.71 -12.41
C ILE A 75 12.32 6.79 -12.97
N LYS A 76 13.55 7.30 -13.03
CA LYS A 76 14.74 6.46 -13.25
C LYS A 76 15.21 5.89 -11.89
N PRO A 77 15.37 4.58 -11.76
CA PRO A 77 15.78 3.98 -10.51
C PRO A 77 17.19 4.45 -10.16
N LYS A 78 17.33 4.99 -8.94
CA LYS A 78 18.63 5.29 -8.32
C LYS A 78 18.82 4.34 -7.14
N MET A 79 20.02 3.79 -6.99
CA MET A 79 20.33 2.87 -5.89
C MET A 79 20.01 3.46 -4.50
N SER A 80 20.18 4.77 -4.33
CA SER A 80 19.83 5.48 -3.09
C SER A 80 18.33 5.47 -2.79
N LEU A 81 17.47 5.55 -3.81
CA LEU A 81 16.01 5.47 -3.66
C LEU A 81 15.60 4.05 -3.27
N GLN A 82 16.12 3.03 -3.97
CA GLN A 82 15.82 1.62 -3.69
C GLN A 82 16.24 1.22 -2.26
N LYS A 83 17.43 1.66 -1.81
CA LYS A 83 17.89 1.40 -0.44
C LYS A 83 16.98 2.05 0.60
N LYS A 84 16.50 3.28 0.34
CA LYS A 84 15.58 3.99 1.23
C LYS A 84 14.22 3.29 1.29
N GLU A 85 13.66 2.90 0.16
CA GLU A 85 12.40 2.16 0.08
C GLU A 85 12.49 0.84 0.85
N SER A 86 13.57 0.08 0.65
CA SER A 86 13.82 -1.18 1.37
C SER A 86 13.86 -1.00 2.89
N ILE A 87 14.57 0.03 3.39
CA ILE A 87 14.63 0.34 4.83
C ILE A 87 13.23 0.69 5.36
N ILE A 88 12.45 1.50 4.64
CA ILE A 88 11.09 1.87 5.05
C ILE A 88 10.20 0.63 5.12
N THR A 89 10.27 -0.26 4.14
CA THR A 89 9.49 -1.51 4.14
C THR A 89 9.89 -2.40 5.32
N GLN A 90 11.18 -2.56 5.58
CA GLN A 90 11.67 -3.36 6.72
C GLN A 90 11.19 -2.80 8.06
N LEU A 91 11.33 -1.49 8.26
CA LEU A 91 10.86 -0.82 9.48
C LEU A 91 9.34 -0.95 9.65
N THR A 92 8.58 -0.79 8.57
CA THR A 92 7.11 -0.90 8.60
C THR A 92 6.68 -2.32 8.98
N THR A 93 7.28 -3.33 8.37
CA THR A 93 7.01 -4.75 8.70
C THR A 93 7.37 -5.06 10.15
N PHE A 94 8.53 -4.59 10.62
CA PHE A 94 8.97 -4.76 12.00
C PHE A 94 7.98 -4.12 12.99
N LEU A 95 7.54 -2.89 12.72
CA LEU A 95 6.56 -2.19 13.55
C LEU A 95 5.20 -2.90 13.58
N LEU A 96 4.74 -3.44 12.45
CA LEU A 96 3.47 -4.19 12.42
C LEU A 96 3.49 -5.45 13.27
N ILE A 97 4.66 -6.06 13.48
CA ILE A 97 4.81 -7.24 14.35
C ILE A 97 4.91 -6.81 15.82
N ILE A 98 5.66 -5.74 16.11
CA ILE A 98 5.99 -5.36 17.49
C ILE A 98 4.92 -4.50 18.15
N LEU A 99 4.29 -3.59 17.41
CA LEU A 99 3.27 -2.69 17.98
C LEU A 99 2.09 -3.45 18.62
N PRO A 100 1.53 -4.53 18.02
CA PRO A 100 0.51 -5.33 18.68
C PRO A 100 0.99 -5.93 20.01
N LEU A 101 2.23 -6.45 20.05
CA LEU A 101 2.81 -7.05 21.25
C LEU A 101 3.03 -6.01 22.35
N LEU A 102 3.52 -4.83 21.98
CA LEU A 102 3.66 -3.71 22.92
C LEU A 102 2.29 -3.23 23.42
N ALA A 103 1.28 -3.18 22.56
CA ALA A 103 -0.08 -2.81 22.95
C ALA A 103 -0.66 -3.75 24.02
N LEU A 104 -0.40 -5.06 23.90
CA LEU A 104 -0.81 -6.06 24.90
C LEU A 104 -0.20 -5.80 26.29
N TYR A 105 1.02 -5.27 26.34
CA TYR A 105 1.74 -5.02 27.60
C TYR A 105 1.44 -3.64 28.21
N LEU A 106 1.29 -2.61 27.38
CA LEU A 106 1.22 -1.22 27.84
C LEU A 106 -0.19 -0.75 28.24
N ALA A 107 -1.23 -1.33 27.65
CA ALA A 107 -2.61 -0.92 27.91
C ALA A 107 -3.31 -1.85 28.92
N PRO A 108 -4.32 -1.36 29.66
CA PRO A 108 -5.11 -2.20 30.55
C PRO A 108 -6.02 -3.17 29.77
N ILE A 109 -6.34 -4.31 30.38
CA ILE A 109 -7.35 -5.24 29.87
C ILE A 109 -8.74 -4.60 30.06
N PRO A 110 -9.66 -4.66 29.07
CA PRO A 110 -9.55 -5.36 27.79
C PRO A 110 -9.14 -4.47 26.60
N ILE A 111 -8.79 -3.20 26.86
CA ILE A 111 -8.43 -2.19 25.84
C ILE A 111 -7.20 -2.64 25.04
N ASN A 112 -6.23 -3.26 25.71
CA ASN A 112 -5.00 -3.78 25.09
C ASN A 112 -5.25 -4.76 23.93
N LEU A 113 -6.19 -5.68 24.12
CA LEU A 113 -6.63 -6.66 23.12
C LEU A 113 -7.27 -5.96 21.92
N SER A 114 -8.17 -5.00 22.16
CA SER A 114 -8.78 -4.22 21.08
C SER A 114 -7.76 -3.41 20.28
N ILE A 115 -6.76 -2.80 20.93
CA ILE A 115 -5.70 -2.07 20.24
C ILE A 115 -4.85 -3.03 19.41
N ALA A 116 -4.42 -4.16 19.98
CA ALA A 116 -3.62 -5.15 19.26
C ALA A 116 -4.35 -5.70 18.03
N LEU A 117 -5.62 -6.08 18.19
CA LEU A 117 -6.48 -6.51 17.08
C LEU A 117 -6.68 -5.38 16.05
N GLY A 118 -6.78 -4.14 16.49
CA GLY A 118 -6.92 -3.00 15.60
C GLY A 118 -5.66 -2.73 14.79
N ILE A 119 -4.46 -2.85 15.38
CA ILE A 119 -3.20 -2.74 14.65
C ILE A 119 -3.11 -3.83 13.58
N VAL A 120 -3.43 -5.08 13.93
CA VAL A 120 -3.47 -6.19 12.97
C VAL A 120 -4.53 -5.95 11.88
N GLY A 121 -5.71 -5.46 12.27
CA GLY A 121 -6.81 -5.08 11.38
C GLY A 121 -6.49 -3.89 10.47
N GLY A 122 -5.51 -3.07 10.83
CA GLY A 122 -5.04 -1.96 10.00
C GLY A 122 -4.45 -2.40 8.66
N TRP A 123 -3.80 -3.57 8.60
CA TRP A 123 -3.26 -4.10 7.33
C TRP A 123 -4.35 -4.42 6.30
N PRO A 124 -5.35 -5.28 6.58
CA PRO A 124 -6.44 -5.53 5.64
C PRO A 124 -7.23 -4.25 5.34
N LEU A 125 -7.44 -3.38 6.34
CA LEU A 125 -8.10 -2.10 6.12
C LEU A 125 -7.31 -1.20 5.15
N SER A 126 -5.97 -1.21 5.21
CA SER A 126 -5.12 -0.47 4.26
C SER A 126 -5.31 -0.95 2.82
N ASN A 127 -5.49 -2.26 2.58
CA ASN A 127 -5.79 -2.78 1.23
C ASN A 127 -7.12 -2.23 0.72
N LEU A 128 -8.15 -2.17 1.57
CA LEU A 128 -9.44 -1.59 1.19
C LEU A 128 -9.31 -0.09 0.88
N PHE A 129 -8.58 0.65 1.71
CA PHE A 129 -8.33 2.07 1.46
C PHE A 129 -7.54 2.32 0.18
N ILE A 130 -6.58 1.45 -0.17
CA ILE A 130 -5.84 1.57 -1.44
C ILE A 130 -6.79 1.41 -2.63
N GLN A 131 -7.67 0.42 -2.63
CA GLN A 131 -8.65 0.26 -3.71
C GLN A 131 -9.61 1.46 -3.78
N PHE A 132 -10.04 1.97 -2.63
CA PHE A 132 -10.88 3.18 -2.56
C PHE A 132 -10.15 4.42 -3.10
N LEU A 133 -8.88 4.61 -2.73
CA LEU A 133 -8.04 5.68 -3.25
C LEU A 133 -7.93 5.58 -4.77
N LEU A 134 -7.64 4.39 -5.31
CA LEU A 134 -7.53 4.17 -6.75
C LEU A 134 -8.83 4.48 -7.48
N LEU A 135 -9.99 4.07 -6.95
CA LEU A 135 -11.30 4.44 -7.48
C LEU A 135 -11.51 5.95 -7.53
N LEU A 136 -11.19 6.66 -6.44
CA LEU A 136 -11.29 8.12 -6.39
C LEU A 136 -10.35 8.79 -7.41
N LEU A 137 -9.14 8.26 -7.56
CA LEU A 137 -8.16 8.82 -8.50
C LEU A 137 -8.55 8.56 -9.96
N GLU A 138 -9.01 7.35 -10.31
CA GLU A 138 -9.49 7.05 -11.67
C GLU A 138 -10.68 7.96 -12.05
N ASN A 139 -11.61 8.18 -11.12
CA ASN A 139 -12.74 9.11 -11.32
C ASN A 139 -12.28 10.56 -11.47
N ASN A 140 -11.34 11.02 -10.64
CA ASN A 140 -10.85 12.40 -10.69
C ASN A 140 -9.98 12.71 -11.92
N LEU A 141 -9.25 11.72 -12.42
CA LEU A 141 -8.37 11.85 -13.58
C LEU A 141 -9.09 11.57 -14.91
N ASN A 142 -10.34 11.10 -14.86
CA ASN A 142 -11.14 10.65 -16.01
C ASN A 142 -10.38 9.63 -16.87
N GLY A 143 -9.78 8.63 -16.22
CA GLY A 143 -9.00 7.59 -16.89
C GLY A 143 -8.51 6.52 -15.93
N LYS A 144 -8.05 5.40 -16.48
CA LYS A 144 -7.55 4.25 -15.72
C LYS A 144 -6.06 4.42 -15.42
N ILE A 145 -5.63 4.05 -14.22
CA ILE A 145 -4.24 4.18 -13.80
C ILE A 145 -3.51 2.85 -14.00
N TYR A 146 -2.39 2.91 -14.72
CA TYR A 146 -1.50 1.77 -14.94
C TYR A 146 -0.12 2.08 -14.34
N SER A 147 0.49 1.10 -13.67
CA SER A 147 1.93 1.10 -13.42
C SER A 147 2.67 0.69 -14.67
N ILE A 148 3.73 1.41 -15.00
CA ILE A 148 4.62 1.09 -16.11
C ILE A 148 5.98 0.70 -15.55
N ILE A 149 6.57 -0.37 -16.07
CA ILE A 149 7.97 -0.73 -15.84
C ILE A 149 8.63 -0.95 -17.19
N ILE A 150 9.73 -0.24 -17.45
CA ILE A 150 10.55 -0.37 -18.66
C ILE A 150 11.81 -1.11 -18.26
N TRP A 151 12.01 -2.28 -18.87
CA TRP A 151 13.19 -3.12 -18.71
C TRP A 151 14.15 -2.92 -19.87
N GLU A 152 15.44 -2.95 -19.58
CA GLU A 152 16.53 -2.90 -20.53
C GLU A 152 17.44 -4.11 -20.32
N GLU A 153 17.68 -4.85 -21.39
CA GLU A 153 18.59 -5.99 -21.39
C GLU A 153 20.02 -5.52 -21.68
N ILE A 154 20.93 -5.80 -20.75
CA ILE A 154 22.36 -5.51 -20.84
C ILE A 154 23.10 -6.80 -20.46
N ASP A 155 23.94 -7.32 -21.34
CA ASP A 155 24.76 -8.53 -21.09
C ASP A 155 23.96 -9.75 -20.59
N ASN A 156 22.79 -10.03 -21.20
CA ASN A 156 21.82 -11.07 -20.81
C ASN A 156 21.19 -10.90 -19.41
N GLU A 157 21.34 -9.73 -18.79
CA GLU A 157 20.69 -9.38 -17.53
C GLU A 157 19.63 -8.29 -17.76
N TYR A 158 18.49 -8.40 -17.05
CA TYR A 158 17.39 -7.45 -17.14
C TYR A 158 17.49 -6.39 -16.04
N TYR A 159 17.56 -5.13 -16.45
CA TYR A 159 17.61 -3.98 -15.57
C TYR A 159 16.36 -3.13 -15.72
N ILE A 160 15.83 -2.59 -14.60
CA ILE A 160 14.76 -1.60 -14.67
C ILE A 160 15.39 -0.28 -15.15
N LYS A 161 14.96 0.21 -16.31
CA LYS A 161 15.37 1.50 -16.87
C LYS A 161 14.53 2.64 -16.32
N GLU A 162 13.21 2.47 -16.31
CA GLU A 162 12.25 3.45 -15.82
C GLU A 162 11.03 2.75 -15.22
N TYR A 163 10.44 3.34 -14.18
CA TYR A 163 9.15 2.88 -13.65
C TYR A 163 8.27 4.08 -13.29
N GLY A 164 6.96 3.89 -13.25
CA GLY A 164 6.05 4.96 -12.85
C GLY A 164 4.60 4.65 -13.18
N TYR A 165 3.84 5.68 -13.54
CA TYR A 165 2.39 5.61 -13.72
C TYR A 165 1.92 6.35 -14.97
N ILE A 166 0.87 5.84 -15.60
CA ILE A 166 0.16 6.48 -16.73
C ILE A 166 -1.35 6.43 -16.52
N VAL A 167 -2.03 7.46 -17.01
CA VAL A 167 -3.49 7.52 -17.09
C VAL A 167 -3.91 7.28 -18.55
N LYS A 168 -4.77 6.29 -18.78
CA LYS A 168 -5.36 5.97 -20.09
C LYS A 168 -6.86 6.14 -20.10
#